data_AF-A0A8H6QLZ0-F1
#
_entry.id   AF-A0A8H6QLZ0-F1
#
_cell.length_a   1.000
_cell.length_b   1.000
_cell.length_c   1.000
_cell.angle_alpha   90.00
_cell.angle_beta   90.00
_cell.angle_gamma   90.00
#
_symmetry.space_group_name_H-M   'P 1'
#
loop_
_entity.id
_entity.type
_entity.pdbx_description
1 polymer ?
#
loop_
_entity_poly.entity_id
_entity_poly.type
_entity_poly.pdbx_seq_one_letter_code
_entity_poly.pdbx_strand_id
1 'polypeptide(L)'
;MGFDFLYLAGSGATGSYCGEPDLSVMTQTEFFEVGRMVALHTELPVIADADTGFGGPLNISRTVRLYEHAGIAGLHIEDQVFPKRCGQLQGKDVVDLEVFIERVRSAVEARQDPDFAIIARTDARQAKKFGGPSAGSEAFHEGVRRLKAAAAAGADMVFMESPRTEEECRTLVKEMGDVPVLINVLPNGLTPNFKTEDCNRLGFRAAIYPCTGFIPAMLAMQRSYGALKATGTDLEACEGRTIKDFFDQVGLGEAWQFDARVSDFSEKQTGDKGAQEES
;
A
#
# COMPACT_ATOMS: atom_id res chain seq x y z
N MET A 1 -11.27 1.66 13.60
CA MET A 1 -10.09 0.97 14.18
C MET A 1 -8.97 1.93 14.60
N GLY A 2 -9.03 3.23 14.27
CA GLY A 2 -8.09 4.23 14.82
C GLY A 2 -6.70 4.21 14.21
N PHE A 3 -6.55 3.79 12.95
CA PHE A 3 -5.30 3.90 12.21
C PHE A 3 -5.11 5.31 11.66
N ASP A 4 -3.85 5.77 11.59
CA ASP A 4 -3.51 7.12 11.12
C ASP A 4 -3.49 7.24 9.59
N PHE A 5 -3.21 6.13 8.89
CA PHE A 5 -3.15 6.07 7.43
C PHE A 5 -3.40 4.63 6.94
N LEU A 6 -3.69 4.48 5.64
CA LEU A 6 -3.83 3.19 4.97
C LEU A 6 -2.68 2.97 3.98
N TYR A 7 -2.31 1.72 3.77
CA TYR A 7 -1.30 1.33 2.79
C TYR A 7 -1.91 0.42 1.72
N LEU A 8 -1.89 0.88 0.46
CA LEU A 8 -2.27 0.07 -0.69
C LEU A 8 -1.03 -0.69 -1.19
N ALA A 9 -0.90 -1.94 -0.74
CA ALA A 9 0.18 -2.83 -1.12
C ALA A 9 0.04 -3.32 -2.56
N GLY A 10 1.10 -3.22 -3.38
CA GLY A 10 1.08 -3.75 -4.75
C GLY A 10 0.85 -5.25 -4.83
N SER A 11 1.40 -6.01 -3.87
CA SER A 11 1.18 -7.46 -3.78
C SER A 11 -0.25 -7.83 -3.38
N GLY A 12 -0.84 -7.08 -2.45
CA GLY A 12 -2.25 -7.25 -2.07
C GLY A 12 -3.18 -6.90 -3.23
N ALA A 13 -2.93 -5.78 -3.91
CA ALA A 13 -3.67 -5.37 -5.10
C ALA A 13 -3.59 -6.43 -6.21
N THR A 14 -2.39 -6.90 -6.55
CA THR A 14 -2.19 -7.91 -7.62
C THR A 14 -2.91 -9.21 -7.29
N GLY A 15 -2.73 -9.71 -6.06
CA GLY A 15 -3.34 -10.96 -5.62
C GLY A 15 -4.87 -10.88 -5.55
N SER A 16 -5.43 -9.76 -5.13
CA SER A 16 -6.89 -9.60 -4.98
C SER A 16 -7.60 -9.16 -6.26
N TYR A 17 -6.93 -8.39 -7.14
CA TYR A 17 -7.52 -7.86 -8.37
C TYR A 17 -7.36 -8.84 -9.54
N CYS A 18 -6.15 -9.37 -9.77
CA CYS A 18 -5.86 -10.28 -10.88
C CYS A 18 -5.87 -11.76 -10.48
N GLY A 19 -5.73 -12.09 -9.18
CA GLY A 19 -5.48 -13.47 -8.75
C GLY A 19 -4.07 -13.97 -9.07
N GLU A 20 -3.12 -13.05 -9.28
CA GLU A 20 -1.76 -13.34 -9.73
C GLU A 20 -0.70 -12.98 -8.67
N PRO A 21 0.49 -13.59 -8.72
CA PRO A 21 1.61 -13.19 -7.88
C PRO A 21 2.17 -11.81 -8.26
N ASP A 22 2.77 -11.12 -7.30
CA ASP A 22 3.38 -9.80 -7.46
C ASP A 22 4.67 -9.84 -8.31
N LEU A 23 4.48 -9.81 -9.63
CA LEU A 23 5.51 -9.92 -10.66
C LEU A 23 5.36 -8.85 -11.76
N SER A 24 4.86 -7.65 -11.40
CA SER A 24 4.59 -6.54 -12.34
C SER A 24 3.58 -6.86 -13.43
N VAL A 25 2.58 -7.68 -13.11
CA VAL A 25 1.52 -8.03 -14.07
C VAL A 25 0.42 -6.97 -14.10
N MET A 26 0.16 -6.30 -12.97
CA MET A 26 -0.76 -5.16 -12.92
C MET A 26 -0.18 -3.95 -13.64
N THR A 27 -1.05 -3.31 -14.41
CA THR A 27 -0.78 -2.08 -15.15
C THR A 27 -1.01 -0.85 -14.28
N GLN A 28 -0.44 0.28 -14.73
CA GLN A 28 -0.67 1.60 -14.12
C GLN A 28 -2.16 1.94 -13.95
N THR A 29 -3.00 1.58 -14.92
CA THR A 29 -4.44 1.87 -14.89
C THR A 29 -5.18 1.02 -13.87
N GLU A 30 -4.79 -0.24 -13.69
CA GLU A 30 -5.41 -1.10 -12.69
C GLU A 30 -5.05 -0.66 -11.27
N PHE A 31 -3.79 -0.26 -11.05
CA PHE A 31 -3.38 0.37 -9.79
C PHE A 31 -4.16 1.65 -9.48
N PHE A 32 -4.34 2.51 -10.48
CA PHE A 32 -5.17 3.71 -10.35
C PHE A 32 -6.62 3.37 -9.96
N GLU A 33 -7.25 2.40 -10.63
CA GLU A 33 -8.63 2.04 -10.32
C GLU A 33 -8.79 1.50 -8.89
N VAL A 34 -7.88 0.61 -8.46
CA VAL A 34 -7.89 0.10 -7.08
C VAL A 34 -7.66 1.24 -6.08
N GLY A 35 -6.69 2.12 -6.33
CA GLY A 35 -6.41 3.28 -5.49
C GLY A 35 -7.60 4.22 -5.37
N ARG A 36 -8.23 4.56 -6.49
CA ARG A 36 -9.45 5.39 -6.54
C ARG A 36 -10.58 4.77 -5.73
N MET A 37 -10.80 3.46 -5.86
CA MET A 37 -11.85 2.78 -5.11
C MET A 37 -11.59 2.80 -3.60
N VAL A 38 -10.35 2.64 -3.15
CA VAL A 38 -10.02 2.74 -1.72
C VAL A 38 -10.21 4.17 -1.21
N ALA A 39 -9.65 5.15 -1.91
CA ALA A 39 -9.68 6.56 -1.50
C ALA A 39 -11.11 7.14 -1.45
N LEU A 40 -12.03 6.67 -2.30
CA LEU A 40 -13.44 7.09 -2.26
C LEU A 40 -14.19 6.70 -0.97
N HIS A 41 -13.69 5.73 -0.21
CA HIS A 41 -14.38 5.16 0.95
C HIS A 41 -13.65 5.48 2.28
N THR A 42 -12.71 6.42 2.27
CA THR A 42 -11.96 6.79 3.47
C THR A 42 -11.51 8.24 3.43
N GLU A 43 -11.48 8.87 4.60
CA GLU A 43 -10.85 10.18 4.80
C GLU A 43 -9.39 10.04 5.27
N LEU A 44 -8.93 8.81 5.56
CA LEU A 44 -7.55 8.59 5.98
C LEU A 44 -6.61 8.73 4.78
N PRO A 45 -5.41 9.30 4.97
CA PRO A 45 -4.41 9.34 3.92
C PRO A 45 -4.05 7.92 3.49
N VAL A 46 -4.04 7.68 2.18
CA VAL A 46 -3.63 6.40 1.59
C VAL A 46 -2.26 6.57 0.96
N ILE A 47 -1.30 5.76 1.39
CA ILE A 47 0.00 5.62 0.71
C ILE A 47 -0.08 4.40 -0.20
N ALA A 48 0.26 4.54 -1.47
CA ALA A 48 0.16 3.47 -2.45
C ALA A 48 1.51 3.03 -3.02
N ASP A 49 1.62 1.74 -3.30
CA ASP A 49 2.69 1.21 -4.14
C ASP A 49 2.55 1.72 -5.57
N ALA A 50 3.65 2.16 -6.19
CA ALA A 50 3.71 2.54 -7.60
C ALA A 50 4.77 1.75 -8.36
N ASP A 51 5.22 0.62 -7.81
CA ASP A 51 6.25 -0.24 -8.37
C ASP A 51 7.49 0.60 -8.77
N THR A 52 7.91 0.50 -10.02
CA THR A 52 9.00 1.27 -10.63
C THR A 52 8.49 2.51 -11.40
N GLY A 53 7.20 2.82 -11.29
CA GLY A 53 6.54 3.92 -12.01
C GLY A 53 6.04 3.58 -13.40
N PHE A 54 5.94 2.29 -13.74
CA PHE A 54 5.32 1.73 -14.95
C PHE A 54 5.94 2.22 -16.28
N GLY A 55 7.21 2.60 -16.29
CA GLY A 55 7.94 2.99 -17.49
C GLY A 55 9.03 4.02 -17.23
N GLY A 56 9.14 5.00 -18.14
CA GLY A 56 10.10 6.11 -18.03
C GLY A 56 9.49 7.37 -17.39
N PRO A 57 10.20 8.51 -17.47
CA PRO A 57 9.77 9.78 -16.86
C PRO A 57 8.32 10.19 -17.14
N LEU A 58 7.86 10.04 -18.39
CA LEU A 58 6.48 10.39 -18.77
C LEU A 58 5.44 9.45 -18.15
N ASN A 59 5.77 8.16 -18.00
CA ASN A 59 4.91 7.20 -17.34
C ASN A 59 4.81 7.52 -15.84
N ILE A 60 5.94 7.83 -15.20
CA ILE A 60 5.99 8.24 -13.79
C ILE A 60 5.17 9.50 -13.56
N SER A 61 5.34 10.50 -14.42
CA SER A 61 4.56 11.74 -14.33
C SER A 61 3.06 11.48 -14.44
N ARG A 62 2.64 10.57 -15.34
CA ARG A 62 1.25 10.11 -15.42
C ARG A 62 0.81 9.38 -14.15
N THR A 63 1.66 8.54 -13.55
CA THR A 63 1.33 7.81 -12.31
C THR A 63 1.01 8.77 -11.17
N VAL A 64 1.88 9.76 -10.93
CA VAL A 64 1.69 10.75 -9.87
C VAL A 64 0.36 11.45 -10.04
N ARG A 65 0.08 11.98 -11.24
CA ARG A 65 -1.18 12.68 -11.53
C ARG A 65 -2.41 11.80 -11.38
N LEU A 66 -2.33 10.54 -11.79
CA LEU A 66 -3.41 9.58 -11.60
C LEU A 66 -3.67 9.32 -10.12
N TYR A 67 -2.63 9.16 -9.31
CA TYR A 67 -2.78 8.89 -7.88
C TYR A 67 -3.32 10.12 -7.14
N GLU A 68 -2.82 11.33 -7.43
CA GLU A 68 -3.41 12.57 -6.93
C GLU A 68 -4.89 12.68 -7.29
N HIS A 69 -5.25 12.44 -8.56
CA HIS A 69 -6.64 12.44 -9.02
C HIS A 69 -7.51 11.37 -8.35
N ALA A 70 -6.92 10.25 -7.96
CA ALA A 70 -7.61 9.19 -7.23
C ALA A 70 -7.88 9.56 -5.77
N GLY A 71 -7.26 10.61 -5.22
CA GLY A 71 -7.31 10.95 -3.79
C GLY A 71 -6.29 10.19 -2.95
N ILE A 72 -5.25 9.61 -3.57
CA ILE A 72 -4.13 9.00 -2.85
C ILE A 72 -3.26 10.12 -2.26
N ALA A 73 -2.78 9.94 -1.04
CA ALA A 73 -2.00 10.95 -0.31
C ALA A 73 -0.49 10.86 -0.57
N GLY A 74 -0.01 9.73 -1.10
CA GLY A 74 1.38 9.57 -1.48
C GLY A 74 1.66 8.23 -2.13
N LEU A 75 2.84 8.10 -2.72
CA LEU A 75 3.29 6.86 -3.32
C LEU A 75 4.74 6.55 -3.04
N HIS A 76 5.12 5.29 -3.19
CA HIS A 76 6.53 4.91 -3.26
C HIS A 76 6.93 4.39 -4.64
N ILE A 77 8.13 4.79 -5.10
CA ILE A 77 8.75 4.33 -6.36
C ILE A 77 10.09 3.67 -6.03
N GLU A 78 10.32 2.50 -6.60
CA GLU A 78 11.50 1.68 -6.33
C GLU A 78 12.56 1.67 -7.45
N ASP A 79 13.77 1.25 -7.07
CA ASP A 79 14.94 1.15 -7.96
C ASP A 79 15.09 -0.21 -8.65
N GLN A 80 14.09 -1.08 -8.61
CA GLN A 80 14.15 -2.36 -9.33
C GLN A 80 14.24 -2.19 -10.85
N VAL A 81 14.87 -3.16 -11.51
CA VAL A 81 14.76 -3.33 -12.97
C VAL A 81 13.32 -3.72 -13.32
N PHE A 82 12.76 -3.14 -14.38
CA PHE A 82 11.44 -3.52 -14.89
C PHE A 82 11.55 -4.75 -15.82
N PRO A 83 10.67 -5.76 -15.70
CA PRO A 83 9.61 -5.90 -14.69
C PRO A 83 10.17 -6.22 -13.29
N LYS A 84 9.60 -5.59 -12.27
CA LYS A 84 9.94 -5.79 -10.86
C LYS A 84 9.40 -7.10 -10.30
N ARG A 85 9.92 -7.51 -9.14
CA ARG A 85 9.44 -8.65 -8.34
C ARG A 85 9.15 -8.21 -6.91
N CYS A 86 8.31 -8.97 -6.20
CA CYS A 86 8.14 -8.76 -4.76
C CYS A 86 9.49 -8.68 -4.02
N GLY A 87 9.64 -7.69 -3.13
CA GLY A 87 10.88 -7.41 -2.41
C GLY A 87 11.38 -8.55 -1.52
N GLN A 88 10.52 -9.47 -1.12
CA GLN A 88 10.90 -10.65 -0.32
C GLN A 88 11.35 -11.84 -1.17
N LEU A 89 11.19 -11.78 -2.51
CA LEU A 89 11.57 -12.86 -3.41
C LEU A 89 13.02 -12.74 -3.87
N GLN A 90 13.63 -13.89 -4.13
CA GLN A 90 14.95 -13.95 -4.73
C GLN A 90 14.89 -13.54 -6.21
N GLY A 91 16.04 -13.09 -6.69
CA GLY A 91 16.28 -12.98 -8.11
C GLY A 91 16.01 -11.59 -8.70
N LYS A 92 15.67 -10.61 -7.86
CA LYS A 92 15.55 -9.20 -8.23
C LYS A 92 16.91 -8.52 -8.38
N ASP A 93 16.93 -7.44 -9.14
CA ASP A 93 18.10 -6.58 -9.29
C ASP A 93 17.66 -5.12 -9.40
N VAL A 94 18.59 -4.20 -9.20
CA VAL A 94 18.32 -2.76 -9.20
C VAL A 94 19.02 -2.04 -10.34
N VAL A 95 18.37 -1.00 -10.85
CA VAL A 95 18.95 -0.11 -11.86
C VAL A 95 20.16 0.64 -11.30
N ASP A 96 20.90 1.30 -12.20
CA ASP A 96 21.98 2.19 -11.79
C ASP A 96 21.43 3.40 -11.03
N LEU A 97 22.28 4.00 -10.20
CA LEU A 97 21.86 5.04 -9.27
C LEU A 97 21.24 6.22 -10.04
N GLU A 98 21.82 6.59 -11.17
CA GLU A 98 21.37 7.70 -12.01
C GLU A 98 19.95 7.49 -12.53
N VAL A 99 19.60 6.26 -12.92
CA VAL A 99 18.25 5.90 -13.36
C VAL A 99 17.27 5.97 -12.19
N PHE A 100 17.66 5.49 -11.01
CA PHE A 100 16.80 5.62 -9.82
C PHE A 100 16.53 7.09 -9.47
N ILE A 101 17.56 7.93 -9.51
CA ILE A 101 17.41 9.37 -9.26
C ILE A 101 16.54 10.04 -10.34
N GLU A 102 16.67 9.65 -11.60
CA GLU A 102 15.79 10.12 -12.67
C GLU A 102 14.32 9.79 -12.37
N ARG A 103 14.02 8.59 -11.87
CA ARG A 103 12.65 8.21 -11.47
C ARG A 103 12.11 9.07 -10.35
N VAL A 104 12.89 9.25 -9.28
CA VAL A 104 12.50 10.06 -8.12
C VAL A 104 12.26 11.51 -8.56
N ARG A 105 13.18 12.11 -9.32
CA ARG A 105 13.01 13.46 -9.85
C ARG A 105 11.78 13.58 -10.75
N SER A 106 11.52 12.60 -11.60
CA SER A 106 10.33 12.59 -12.45
C SER A 106 9.04 12.65 -11.65
N ALA A 107 9.00 11.98 -10.49
CA ALA A 107 7.84 12.00 -9.60
C ALA A 107 7.71 13.35 -8.86
N VAL A 108 8.81 13.86 -8.32
CA VAL A 108 8.86 15.16 -7.63
C VAL A 108 8.44 16.31 -8.55
N GLU A 109 8.92 16.33 -9.80
CA GLU A 109 8.57 17.37 -10.78
C GLU A 109 7.14 17.24 -11.31
N ALA A 110 6.55 16.04 -11.26
CA ALA A 110 5.19 15.80 -11.71
C ALA A 110 4.13 16.19 -10.68
N ARG A 111 4.48 16.19 -9.39
CA ARG A 111 3.62 16.54 -8.26
C ARG A 111 2.92 17.88 -8.49
N GLN A 112 1.61 17.91 -8.30
CA GLN A 112 0.80 19.13 -8.37
C GLN A 112 0.35 19.57 -6.97
N ASP A 113 0.03 18.62 -6.11
CA ASP A 113 -0.32 18.87 -4.72
C ASP A 113 0.96 18.88 -3.86
N PRO A 114 1.34 20.00 -3.22
CA PRO A 114 2.53 20.05 -2.38
C PRO A 114 2.48 19.09 -1.18
N ASP A 115 1.30 18.64 -0.76
CA ASP A 115 1.13 17.70 0.35
C ASP A 115 1.20 16.22 -0.10
N PHE A 116 1.26 15.96 -1.42
CA PHE A 116 1.42 14.60 -1.95
C PHE A 116 2.84 14.06 -1.70
N ALA A 117 2.94 12.99 -0.92
CA ALA A 117 4.23 12.44 -0.49
C ALA A 117 4.87 11.55 -1.56
N ILE A 118 6.12 11.87 -1.92
CA ILE A 118 6.98 11.04 -2.77
C ILE A 118 7.96 10.25 -1.90
N ILE A 119 7.78 8.93 -1.88
CA ILE A 119 8.60 8.03 -1.06
C ILE A 119 9.57 7.28 -1.99
N ALA A 120 10.87 7.37 -1.71
CA ALA A 120 11.87 6.66 -2.48
C ALA A 120 12.19 5.30 -1.84
N ARG A 121 11.97 4.22 -2.58
CA ARG A 121 12.27 2.85 -2.13
C ARG A 121 13.53 2.30 -2.81
N THR A 122 14.38 1.62 -2.04
CA THR A 122 15.50 0.84 -2.62
C THR A 122 15.43 -0.63 -2.23
N ASP A 123 15.67 -1.49 -3.21
CA ASP A 123 15.76 -2.94 -3.08
C ASP A 123 17.22 -3.44 -3.12
N ALA A 124 18.19 -2.51 -3.09
CA ALA A 124 19.63 -2.79 -3.22
C ALA A 124 20.16 -3.78 -2.18
N ARG A 125 19.57 -3.82 -0.97
CA ARG A 125 19.98 -4.73 0.12
C ARG A 125 19.96 -6.21 -0.28
N GLN A 126 19.15 -6.55 -1.28
CA GLN A 126 18.97 -7.90 -1.80
C GLN A 126 19.14 -8.02 -3.32
N ALA A 127 19.66 -6.98 -3.98
CA ALA A 127 19.87 -7.03 -5.43
C ALA A 127 20.95 -8.05 -5.78
N LYS A 128 20.76 -8.79 -6.89
CA LYS A 128 21.75 -9.75 -7.40
C LYS A 128 23.12 -9.13 -7.59
N LYS A 129 23.19 -7.91 -8.16
CA LYS A 129 24.47 -7.25 -8.42
C LYS A 129 25.27 -6.91 -7.16
N PHE A 130 24.62 -6.96 -5.99
CA PHE A 130 25.24 -6.77 -4.68
C PHE A 130 25.27 -8.06 -3.83
N GLY A 131 25.15 -9.24 -4.46
CA GLY A 131 25.30 -10.54 -3.79
C GLY A 131 23.99 -11.23 -3.39
N GLY A 132 22.83 -10.61 -3.65
CA GLY A 132 21.52 -11.22 -3.44
C GLY A 132 21.31 -11.75 -2.01
N PRO A 133 20.89 -13.01 -1.82
CA PRO A 133 20.74 -13.59 -0.49
C PRO A 133 22.03 -13.59 0.34
N SER A 134 23.19 -13.71 -0.31
CA SER A 134 24.51 -13.73 0.33
C SER A 134 25.12 -12.35 0.54
N ALA A 135 24.42 -11.28 0.16
CA ALA A 135 24.89 -9.90 0.28
C ALA A 135 25.26 -9.52 1.72
N GLY A 136 26.47 -9.01 1.92
CA GLY A 136 26.98 -8.53 3.19
C GLY A 136 26.52 -7.12 3.53
N SER A 137 27.29 -6.42 4.36
CA SER A 137 27.01 -5.04 4.78
C SER A 137 27.24 -4.02 3.65
N GLU A 138 28.03 -4.36 2.63
CA GLU A 138 28.26 -3.51 1.47
C GLU A 138 26.96 -3.19 0.72
N ALA A 139 26.05 -4.16 0.59
CA ALA A 139 24.74 -3.95 -0.03
C ALA A 139 23.83 -3.06 0.82
N PHE A 140 23.93 -3.17 2.15
CA PHE A 140 23.23 -2.26 3.07
C PHE A 140 23.72 -0.82 2.89
N HIS A 141 25.03 -0.59 2.89
CA HIS A 141 25.61 0.75 2.72
C HIS A 141 25.33 1.33 1.33
N GLU A 142 25.29 0.52 0.28
CA GLU A 142 24.85 0.95 -1.04
C GLU A 142 23.37 1.36 -1.04
N GLY A 143 22.50 0.64 -0.33
CA GLY A 143 21.11 1.07 -0.12
C GLY A 143 21.03 2.41 0.62
N VAL A 144 21.82 2.61 1.69
CA VAL A 144 21.92 3.91 2.39
C VAL A 144 22.34 5.02 1.43
N ARG A 145 23.35 4.78 0.59
CA ARG A 145 23.82 5.75 -0.41
C ARG A 145 22.71 6.12 -1.40
N ARG A 146 21.94 5.14 -1.88
CA ARG A 146 20.81 5.35 -2.80
C ARG A 146 19.71 6.19 -2.17
N LEU A 147 19.35 5.91 -0.92
CA LEU A 147 18.33 6.68 -0.21
C LEU A 147 18.76 8.11 0.07
N LYS A 148 20.02 8.35 0.45
CA LYS A 148 20.56 9.72 0.59
C LYS A 148 20.48 10.49 -0.72
N ALA A 149 20.85 9.84 -1.83
CA ALA A 149 20.77 10.47 -3.14
C ALA A 149 19.32 10.77 -3.55
N ALA A 150 18.38 9.87 -3.26
CA ALA A 150 16.96 10.07 -3.54
C ALA A 150 16.34 11.19 -2.68
N ALA A 151 16.70 11.27 -1.39
CA ALA A 151 16.31 12.39 -0.52
C ALA A 151 16.86 13.73 -1.05
N ALA A 152 18.14 13.76 -1.46
CA ALA A 152 18.73 14.94 -2.10
C ALA A 152 18.08 15.30 -3.44
N ALA A 153 17.44 14.34 -4.11
CA ALA A 153 16.66 14.54 -5.32
C ALA A 153 15.22 15.02 -5.08
N GLY A 154 14.81 15.17 -3.81
CA GLY A 154 13.52 15.73 -3.40
C GLY A 154 12.48 14.72 -2.90
N ALA A 155 12.85 13.46 -2.66
CA ALA A 155 11.94 12.53 -1.98
C ALA A 155 11.66 12.99 -0.54
N ASP A 156 10.38 12.99 -0.15
CA ASP A 156 9.93 13.47 1.17
C ASP A 156 10.17 12.44 2.28
N MET A 157 10.26 11.15 1.91
CA MET A 157 10.52 10.03 2.81
C MET A 157 11.26 8.92 2.06
N VAL A 158 11.99 8.08 2.80
CA VAL A 158 12.77 6.98 2.22
C VAL A 158 12.43 5.64 2.83
N PHE A 159 12.67 4.57 2.08
CA PHE A 159 12.33 3.20 2.46
C PHE A 159 13.38 2.23 1.92
N MET A 160 14.11 1.55 2.81
CA MET A 160 14.94 0.41 2.43
C MET A 160 14.15 -0.88 2.55
N GLU A 161 14.06 -1.65 1.47
CA GLU A 161 13.45 -2.98 1.51
C GLU A 161 14.42 -4.00 2.13
N SER A 162 13.89 -4.82 3.04
CA SER A 162 14.59 -5.95 3.67
C SER A 162 15.87 -5.65 4.48
N PRO A 163 15.97 -4.59 5.33
CA PRO A 163 17.04 -4.53 6.33
C PRO A 163 16.96 -5.76 7.24
N ARG A 164 18.09 -6.41 7.50
CA ARG A 164 18.13 -7.79 8.04
C ARG A 164 18.21 -7.87 9.55
N THR A 165 18.63 -6.79 10.22
CA THR A 165 18.85 -6.77 11.67
C THR A 165 18.34 -5.48 12.29
N GLU A 166 18.11 -5.51 13.60
CA GLU A 166 17.81 -4.30 14.37
C GLU A 166 18.93 -3.26 14.26
N GLU A 167 20.19 -3.71 14.19
CA GLU A 167 21.34 -2.81 14.04
C GLU A 167 21.38 -2.12 12.68
N GLU A 168 21.07 -2.85 11.59
CA GLU A 168 20.89 -2.24 10.26
C GLU A 168 19.75 -1.20 10.30
N CYS A 169 18.65 -1.50 10.99
CA CYS A 169 17.53 -0.55 11.13
C CYS A 169 17.94 0.72 11.90
N ARG A 170 18.62 0.59 13.05
CA ARG A 170 19.13 1.74 13.82
C ARG A 170 20.11 2.57 13.01
N THR A 171 21.02 1.89 12.31
CA THR A 171 22.01 2.55 11.45
C THR A 171 21.33 3.30 10.32
N LEU A 172 20.32 2.69 9.68
CA LEU A 172 19.57 3.32 8.59
C LEU A 172 18.91 4.63 9.06
N VAL A 173 18.14 4.58 10.15
CA VAL A 173 17.46 5.78 10.70
C VAL A 173 18.50 6.84 11.07
N LYS A 174 19.58 6.46 11.74
CA LYS A 174 20.67 7.37 12.11
C LYS A 174 21.32 8.03 10.88
N GLU A 175 21.59 7.27 9.83
CA GLU A 175 22.24 7.77 8.61
C GLU A 175 21.33 8.69 7.78
N MET A 176 20.01 8.53 7.87
CA MET A 176 19.05 9.41 7.21
C MET A 176 18.85 10.74 7.94
N GLY A 177 19.18 10.81 9.23
CA GLY A 177 19.07 12.04 10.02
C GLY A 177 17.64 12.53 10.09
N ASP A 178 17.39 13.74 9.58
CA ASP A 178 16.07 14.37 9.58
C ASP A 178 15.12 13.83 8.50
N VAL A 179 15.63 13.06 7.54
CA VAL A 179 14.79 12.48 6.47
C VAL A 179 13.94 11.35 7.07
N PRO A 180 12.59 11.43 6.99
CA PRO A 180 11.71 10.38 7.47
C PRO A 180 12.03 9.02 6.83
N VAL A 181 11.99 7.96 7.64
CA VAL A 181 12.20 6.59 7.17
C VAL A 181 10.94 5.76 7.42
N LEU A 182 10.48 5.07 6.38
CA LEU A 182 9.43 4.08 6.44
C LEU A 182 10.03 2.67 6.55
N ILE A 183 9.43 1.83 7.39
CA ILE A 183 9.76 0.40 7.49
C ILE A 183 8.61 -0.47 7.02
N ASN A 184 8.95 -1.53 6.28
CA ASN A 184 8.03 -2.56 5.83
C ASN A 184 8.21 -3.83 6.66
N VAL A 185 7.16 -4.22 7.39
CA VAL A 185 7.18 -5.38 8.28
C VAL A 185 6.26 -6.46 7.72
N LEU A 186 6.85 -7.59 7.34
CA LEU A 186 6.13 -8.75 6.82
C LEU A 186 6.25 -9.96 7.76
N PRO A 187 5.20 -10.79 7.87
CA PRO A 187 5.25 -12.01 8.66
C PRO A 187 6.29 -12.98 8.09
N ASN A 188 7.23 -13.41 8.93
CA ASN A 188 8.32 -14.33 8.57
C ASN A 188 9.15 -13.85 7.35
N GLY A 189 9.25 -12.53 7.17
CA GLY A 189 10.10 -11.91 6.15
C GLY A 189 11.58 -11.86 6.56
N LEU A 190 12.36 -11.19 5.73
CA LEU A 190 13.80 -11.01 5.91
C LEU A 190 14.15 -9.89 6.90
N THR A 191 13.22 -8.97 7.11
CA THR A 191 13.27 -8.00 8.21
C THR A 191 12.67 -8.63 9.46
N PRO A 192 13.28 -8.43 10.65
CA PRO A 192 12.70 -8.91 11.89
C PRO A 192 11.25 -8.46 12.06
N ASN A 193 10.41 -9.34 12.61
CA ASN A 193 8.98 -9.08 12.75
C ASN A 193 8.72 -8.13 13.93
N PHE A 194 8.97 -6.84 13.70
CA PHE A 194 8.89 -5.78 14.71
C PHE A 194 7.44 -5.43 15.07
N LYS A 195 7.22 -5.14 16.36
CA LYS A 195 5.99 -4.49 16.82
C LYS A 195 6.01 -3.01 16.42
N THR A 196 4.85 -2.38 16.41
CA THR A 196 4.73 -0.92 16.20
C THR A 196 5.55 -0.12 17.22
N GLU A 197 5.59 -0.58 18.47
CA GLU A 197 6.42 -0.03 19.54
C GLU A 197 7.93 -0.11 19.24
N ASP A 198 8.38 -1.22 18.63
CA ASP A 198 9.77 -1.37 18.22
C ASP A 198 10.11 -0.39 17.09
N CYS A 199 9.24 -0.26 16.09
CA CYS A 199 9.42 0.70 15.00
C CYS A 199 9.55 2.14 15.52
N ASN A 200 8.69 2.55 16.45
CA ASN A 200 8.77 3.85 17.11
C ASN A 200 10.08 4.03 17.90
N ARG A 201 10.47 3.03 18.70
CA ARG A 201 11.71 3.03 19.48
C ARG A 201 12.96 3.12 18.62
N LEU A 202 12.92 2.54 17.41
CA LEU A 202 14.01 2.59 16.43
C LEU A 202 14.07 3.91 15.66
N GLY A 203 13.03 4.75 15.76
CA GLY A 203 12.98 6.07 15.14
C GLY A 203 12.41 6.07 13.72
N PHE A 204 11.74 5.01 13.28
CA PHE A 204 10.99 5.05 12.03
C PHE A 204 9.80 6.00 12.14
N ARG A 205 9.52 6.76 11.07
CA ARG A 205 8.41 7.71 11.04
C ARG A 205 7.08 7.06 10.66
N ALA A 206 7.14 5.99 9.89
CA ALA A 206 5.99 5.20 9.47
C ALA A 206 6.36 3.72 9.41
N ALA A 207 5.38 2.85 9.68
CA ALA A 207 5.51 1.42 9.52
C ALA A 207 4.32 0.88 8.72
N ILE A 208 4.59 0.10 7.69
CA ILE A 208 3.56 -0.60 6.92
C ILE A 208 3.58 -2.10 7.25
N TYR A 209 2.39 -2.68 7.33
CA TYR A 209 2.17 -4.11 7.55
C TYR A 209 1.31 -4.67 6.42
N PRO A 210 1.87 -4.85 5.21
CA PRO A 210 1.08 -5.08 3.99
C PRO A 210 0.18 -6.30 4.07
N CYS A 211 0.66 -7.38 4.69
CA CYS A 211 -0.01 -8.67 4.74
C CYS A 211 -1.16 -8.77 5.74
N THR A 212 -1.35 -7.77 6.60
CA THR A 212 -2.30 -7.82 7.72
C THR A 212 -3.75 -8.04 7.28
N GLY A 213 -4.13 -7.52 6.11
CA GLY A 213 -5.47 -7.72 5.56
C GLY A 213 -5.59 -9.01 4.74
N PHE A 214 -4.77 -9.13 3.69
CA PHE A 214 -5.05 -10.11 2.63
C PHE A 214 -4.66 -11.56 3.00
N ILE A 215 -3.61 -11.80 3.81
CA ILE A 215 -3.27 -13.17 4.22
C ILE A 215 -4.35 -13.74 5.16
N PRO A 216 -4.78 -13.06 6.23
CA PRO A 216 -5.88 -13.54 7.06
C PRO A 216 -7.18 -13.72 6.29
N ALA A 217 -7.52 -12.80 5.38
CA ALA A 217 -8.70 -12.93 4.52
C ALA A 217 -8.64 -14.18 3.65
N MET A 218 -7.51 -14.45 2.99
CA MET A 218 -7.27 -15.67 2.22
C MET A 218 -7.49 -16.93 3.08
N LEU A 219 -6.91 -16.97 4.28
CA LEU A 219 -7.05 -18.12 5.18
C LEU A 219 -8.51 -18.30 5.66
N ALA A 220 -9.22 -17.21 5.93
CA ALA A 220 -10.63 -17.25 6.32
C ALA A 220 -11.52 -17.78 5.20
N MET A 221 -11.32 -17.29 3.96
CA MET A 221 -12.02 -17.81 2.78
C MET A 221 -11.75 -19.30 2.56
N GLN A 222 -10.49 -19.74 2.69
CA GLN A 222 -10.12 -21.17 2.58
C GLN A 222 -10.85 -22.02 3.62
N ARG A 223 -10.92 -21.56 4.88
CA ARG A 223 -11.67 -22.27 5.93
C ARG A 223 -13.16 -22.32 5.63
N SER A 224 -13.76 -21.20 5.23
CA SER A 224 -15.19 -21.10 4.93
C SER A 224 -15.60 -22.01 3.76
N TYR A 225 -14.91 -21.93 2.63
CA TYR A 225 -15.19 -22.80 1.48
C TYR A 225 -14.86 -24.27 1.75
N GLY A 226 -13.83 -24.53 2.56
CA GLY A 226 -13.54 -25.88 3.05
C GLY A 226 -14.69 -26.47 3.87
N ALA A 227 -15.25 -25.70 4.79
CA ALA A 227 -16.40 -26.11 5.61
C ALA A 227 -17.65 -26.35 4.75
N LEU A 228 -17.95 -25.45 3.82
CA LEU A 228 -19.07 -25.62 2.88
C LEU A 228 -18.95 -26.90 2.07
N LYS A 229 -17.76 -27.19 1.54
CA LYS A 229 -17.50 -28.42 0.78
C LYS A 229 -17.64 -29.68 1.63
N ALA A 230 -17.25 -29.63 2.91
CA ALA A 230 -17.27 -30.79 3.80
C ALA A 230 -18.66 -31.08 4.38
N THR A 231 -19.44 -30.05 4.69
CA THR A 231 -20.69 -30.17 5.47
C THR A 231 -21.96 -29.84 4.67
N GLY A 232 -21.82 -29.20 3.50
CA GLY A 232 -22.95 -28.72 2.71
C GLY A 232 -23.56 -27.40 3.19
N THR A 233 -22.96 -26.74 4.19
CA THR A 233 -23.40 -25.44 4.70
C THR A 233 -22.22 -24.58 5.18
N ASP A 234 -22.39 -23.26 5.18
CA ASP A 234 -21.44 -22.25 5.65
C ASP A 234 -21.87 -21.57 6.97
N LEU A 235 -23.00 -21.98 7.56
CA LEU A 235 -23.62 -21.31 8.70
C LEU A 235 -22.67 -21.14 9.91
N GLU A 236 -21.91 -22.18 10.25
CA GLU A 236 -20.92 -22.13 11.33
C GLU A 236 -19.74 -21.20 10.99
N ALA A 237 -19.32 -21.18 9.72
CA ALA A 237 -18.22 -20.33 9.25
C ALA A 237 -18.61 -18.84 9.22
N CYS A 238 -19.91 -18.53 9.10
CA CYS A 238 -20.45 -17.18 9.22
C CYS A 238 -20.65 -16.73 10.68
N GLU A 239 -20.39 -17.59 11.67
CA GLU A 239 -20.55 -17.28 13.10
C GLU A 239 -21.95 -16.71 13.44
N GLY A 240 -22.99 -17.20 12.73
CA GLY A 240 -24.38 -16.73 12.91
C GLY A 240 -24.68 -15.33 12.38
N ARG A 241 -23.74 -14.67 11.68
CA ARG A 241 -23.95 -13.38 11.04
C ARG A 241 -24.83 -13.52 9.80
N THR A 242 -25.58 -12.47 9.51
CA THR A 242 -26.49 -12.35 8.37
C THR A 242 -25.93 -11.42 7.30
N ILE A 243 -26.57 -11.41 6.13
CA ILE A 243 -26.25 -10.42 5.09
C ILE A 243 -26.47 -8.98 5.56
N LYS A 244 -27.44 -8.75 6.48
CA LYS A 244 -27.67 -7.43 7.06
C LYS A 244 -26.46 -6.98 7.90
N ASP A 245 -25.88 -7.88 8.69
CA ASP A 245 -24.67 -7.55 9.45
C ASP A 245 -23.51 -7.15 8.54
N PHE A 246 -23.39 -7.76 7.36
CA PHE A 246 -22.43 -7.33 6.36
C PHE A 246 -22.76 -5.93 5.81
N PHE A 247 -24.02 -5.69 5.42
CA PHE A 247 -24.46 -4.38 4.92
C PHE A 247 -24.28 -3.26 5.94
N ASP A 248 -24.56 -3.53 7.22
CA ASP A 248 -24.33 -2.58 8.30
C ASP A 248 -22.84 -2.18 8.38
N GLN A 249 -21.90 -3.10 8.12
CA GLN A 249 -20.46 -2.79 8.09
C GLN A 249 -20.05 -1.94 6.88
N VAL A 250 -20.78 -2.02 5.77
CA VAL A 250 -20.49 -1.25 4.54
C VAL A 250 -21.41 -0.04 4.35
N GLY A 251 -22.02 0.45 5.44
CA GLY A 251 -22.69 1.75 5.46
C GLY A 251 -24.20 1.74 5.21
N LEU A 252 -24.90 0.60 5.38
CA LEU A 252 -26.35 0.54 5.18
C LEU A 252 -27.12 1.60 5.99
N GLY A 253 -26.73 1.79 7.25
CA GLY A 253 -27.38 2.77 8.13
C GLY A 253 -27.21 4.21 7.63
N GLU A 254 -26.02 4.57 7.15
CA GLU A 254 -25.74 5.91 6.61
C GLU A 254 -26.49 6.14 5.29
N ALA A 255 -26.55 5.12 4.42
CA ALA A 255 -27.29 5.18 3.18
C ALA A 255 -28.79 5.43 3.42
N TRP A 256 -29.41 4.69 4.34
CA TRP A 256 -30.82 4.88 4.69
C TRP A 256 -31.08 6.24 5.36
N GLN A 257 -30.17 6.72 6.22
CA GLN A 257 -30.31 8.05 6.81
C GLN A 257 -30.23 9.15 5.76
N PHE A 258 -29.34 9.02 4.77
CA PHE A 258 -29.27 9.95 3.66
C PHE A 258 -30.58 9.96 2.86
N ASP A 259 -31.04 8.78 2.44
CA ASP A 259 -32.25 8.62 1.63
C ASP A 259 -33.49 9.18 2.34
N ALA A 260 -33.70 8.81 3.61
CA ALA A 260 -34.80 9.30 4.44
C ALA A 260 -34.78 10.83 4.58
N ARG A 261 -33.60 11.44 4.85
CA ARG A 261 -33.50 12.90 4.96
C ARG A 261 -33.90 13.62 3.67
N VAL A 262 -33.54 13.06 2.51
CA VAL A 262 -33.86 13.64 1.21
C VAL A 262 -35.34 13.46 0.87
N SER A 263 -35.92 12.29 1.15
CA SER A 263 -37.35 12.04 0.97
C SER A 263 -38.19 12.96 1.87
N ASP A 264 -37.86 13.01 3.16
CA ASP A 264 -38.53 13.87 4.15
C ASP A 264 -38.52 15.34 3.75
N PHE A 265 -37.41 15.82 3.17
CA PHE A 265 -37.32 17.18 2.66
C PHE A 265 -38.26 17.38 1.47
N SER A 266 -38.25 16.46 0.52
CA SER A 266 -39.04 16.53 -0.71
C SER A 266 -40.54 16.49 -0.42
N GLU A 267 -41.00 15.56 0.42
CA GLU A 267 -42.41 15.41 0.84
C GLU A 267 -42.94 16.67 1.52
N LYS A 268 -42.13 17.32 2.36
CA LYS A 268 -42.50 18.59 3.00
C LYS A 268 -42.65 19.75 2.02
N GLN A 269 -41.90 19.75 0.91
CA GLN A 269 -41.95 20.82 -0.10
C GLN A 269 -43.08 20.63 -1.12
N THR A 270 -43.35 19.39 -1.53
CA THR A 270 -44.38 19.10 -2.55
C THR A 270 -45.78 18.99 -1.98
N GLY A 271 -45.93 18.83 -0.65
CA GLY A 271 -47.22 18.60 0.00
C GLY A 271 -47.82 17.22 -0.31
N ASP A 272 -47.07 16.38 -1.03
CA ASP A 272 -47.48 15.04 -1.41
C ASP A 272 -47.05 14.10 -0.28
N LYS A 273 -47.99 13.73 0.59
CA LYS A 273 -47.80 12.57 1.47
C LYS A 273 -47.92 11.35 0.59
N GLY A 274 -46.82 10.99 -0.08
CA GLY A 274 -46.70 9.74 -0.81
C GLY A 274 -47.13 8.60 0.12
N ALA A 275 -48.26 7.98 -0.21
CA ALA A 275 -48.76 6.82 0.49
C ALA A 275 -47.75 5.68 0.29
N GLN A 276 -46.97 5.38 1.33
CA GLN A 276 -46.27 4.10 1.46
C GLN A 276 -46.65 3.51 2.81
N GLU A 277 -47.87 2.98 2.87
CA GLU A 277 -48.08 1.70 3.54
C GLU A 277 -47.44 0.64 2.65
N GLU A 278 -46.43 -0.06 3.14
CA GLU A 278 -46.17 -1.43 2.70
C GLU A 278 -45.52 -2.22 3.85
N SER A 279 -46.15 -3.36 4.13
CA SER A 279 -45.99 -4.31 5.23
C SER A 279 -44.81 -5.26 5.06
#